data_AF-A0A2N9MPT3-F1
#
_entry.id   AF-A0A2N9MPT3-F1
#
_cell.length_a   1.000
_cell.length_b   1.000
_cell.length_c   1.000
_cell.angle_alpha   90.00
_cell.angle_beta   90.00
_cell.angle_gamma   90.00
#
_symmetry.space_group_name_H-M   'P 1'
#
loop_
_entity.id
_entity.type
_entity.pdbx_description
1 polymer ?
#
loop_
_entity_poly.entity_id
_entity_poly.type
_entity_poly.pdbx_seq_one_letter_code
_entity_poly.pdbx_strand_id
1 'polypeptide(L)'
;MPKKKSAAKAASSAKKLTPVGRGVIAGLKEAIAHARGEIKLPTYTYPARVNVKAIREKSGLSQSEFANRYGFNVRTLQEWEVGRAQPPSAVRAYLIVIDDAPDVVAAALAKSVAA
;
A
#
# COMPACT_ATOMS: atom_id res chain seq x y z
N MET A 1 22.19 11.56 68.08
CA MET A 1 22.06 12.09 66.70
C MET A 1 23.42 12.08 66.03
N PRO A 2 23.55 12.15 64.69
CA PRO A 2 22.71 11.58 63.63
C PRO A 2 23.61 10.89 62.54
N LYS A 3 23.24 10.47 61.32
CA LYS A 3 21.99 10.40 60.53
C LYS A 3 21.92 9.00 59.89
N LYS A 4 20.76 8.34 59.84
CA LYS A 4 20.50 7.30 58.81
C LYS A 4 20.63 7.95 57.43
N LYS A 5 21.36 7.34 56.49
CA LYS A 5 21.30 7.63 55.04
C LYS A 5 21.08 6.30 54.31
N SER A 6 19.85 5.78 54.37
CA SER A 6 18.87 5.91 53.30
C SER A 6 19.21 5.06 52.06
N ALA A 7 18.62 3.86 51.99
CA ALA A 7 18.64 2.96 50.84
C ALA A 7 17.79 3.50 49.67
N ALA A 8 18.05 4.73 49.24
CA ALA A 8 17.20 5.54 48.37
C ALA A 8 17.93 5.98 47.08
N LYS A 9 18.87 5.18 46.58
CA LYS A 9 19.65 5.49 45.36
C LYS A 9 19.74 4.35 44.34
N ALA A 10 18.91 3.31 44.48
CA ALA A 10 18.84 2.18 43.55
C ALA A 10 17.60 2.19 42.62
N ALA A 11 16.69 3.16 42.78
CA ALA A 11 15.52 3.34 41.94
C ALA A 11 15.35 4.82 41.55
N SER A 12 14.95 5.07 40.29
CA SER A 12 14.74 6.39 39.65
C SER A 12 15.93 7.01 38.90
N SER A 13 16.31 6.36 37.79
CA SER A 13 16.65 7.10 36.57
C SER A 13 16.01 6.42 35.36
N ALA A 14 14.68 6.30 35.41
CA ALA A 14 13.89 6.01 34.22
C ALA A 14 14.05 7.22 33.28
N LYS A 15 14.94 7.09 32.30
CA LYS A 15 15.29 8.15 31.33
C LYS A 15 14.00 8.68 30.71
N LYS A 16 13.57 9.88 31.12
CA LYS A 16 12.23 10.41 30.79
C LYS A 16 12.01 10.34 29.29
N LEU A 17 10.93 9.68 28.89
CA LEU A 17 10.65 9.40 27.49
C LEU A 17 10.50 10.72 26.72
N THR A 18 11.19 10.83 25.58
CA THR A 18 11.18 12.05 24.76
C THR A 18 9.76 12.38 24.28
N PRO A 19 9.46 13.64 23.91
CA PRO A 19 8.16 13.99 23.31
C PRO A 19 7.80 13.08 22.13
N VAL A 20 8.78 12.80 21.25
CA VAL A 20 8.64 11.86 20.13
C VAL A 20 8.31 10.44 20.62
N GLY A 21 9.06 9.92 21.60
CA GLY A 21 8.81 8.59 22.14
C GLY A 21 7.42 8.44 22.78
N ARG A 22 6.92 9.48 23.44
CA ARG A 22 5.54 9.50 23.95
C ARG A 22 4.51 9.51 22.82
N GLY A 23 4.74 10.30 21.77
CA GLY A 23 3.88 10.35 20.58
C GLY A 23 3.77 9.01 19.86
N VAL A 24 4.91 8.31 19.64
CA VAL A 24 4.94 6.99 19.01
C VAL A 24 4.14 5.96 19.83
N ILE A 25 4.30 5.94 21.16
CA ILE A 25 3.53 5.03 22.03
C ILE A 25 2.02 5.35 21.99
N ALA A 26 1.65 6.63 21.95
CA ALA A 26 0.25 7.05 21.84
C ALA A 26 -0.37 6.57 20.51
N GLY A 27 0.25 6.89 19.38
CA GLY A 27 -0.23 6.49 18.05
C GLY A 27 -0.30 4.97 17.85
N LEU A 28 0.63 4.20 18.44
CA LEU A 28 0.54 2.74 18.42
C LEU A 28 -0.64 2.19 19.24
N LYS A 29 -1.01 2.83 20.37
CA LYS A 29 -2.20 2.45 21.13
C LYS A 29 -3.48 2.76 20.35
N GLU A 30 -3.53 3.92 19.69
CA GLU A 30 -4.64 4.30 18.80
C GLU A 30 -4.78 3.31 17.64
N ALA A 31 -3.67 2.89 17.02
CA ALA A 31 -3.67 1.88 15.96
C ALA A 31 -4.19 0.50 16.44
N ILE A 32 -3.87 0.09 17.68
CA ILE A 32 -4.38 -1.15 18.27
C ILE A 32 -5.90 -1.04 18.55
N ALA A 33 -6.35 0.06 19.15
CA ALA A 33 -7.77 0.31 19.41
C ALA A 33 -8.57 0.33 18.09
N HIS A 34 -8.00 0.93 17.04
CA HIS A 34 -8.57 0.92 15.70
C HIS A 34 -8.68 -0.49 15.10
N ALA A 35 -7.61 -1.29 15.19
CA ALA A 35 -7.59 -2.66 14.69
C ALA A 35 -8.58 -3.59 15.41
N ARG A 36 -8.98 -3.24 16.65
CA ARG A 36 -10.02 -3.94 17.43
C ARG A 36 -11.43 -3.40 17.20
N GLY A 37 -11.60 -2.33 16.44
CA GLY A 37 -12.89 -1.65 16.25
C GLY A 37 -13.35 -0.80 17.43
N GLU A 38 -12.48 -0.55 18.43
CA GLU A 38 -12.78 0.28 19.60
C GLU A 38 -12.86 1.78 19.23
N ILE A 39 -12.10 2.21 18.22
CA ILE A 39 -12.14 3.57 17.64
C ILE A 39 -12.12 3.51 16.11
N LYS A 40 -12.52 4.59 15.44
CA LYS A 40 -12.40 4.75 13.98
C LYS A 40 -11.39 5.84 13.63
N LEU A 41 -10.38 5.50 12.83
CA LEU A 41 -9.37 6.44 12.32
C LEU A 41 -9.64 6.73 10.83
N PRO A 42 -9.13 7.84 10.28
CA PRO A 42 -9.15 8.07 8.83
C PRO A 42 -8.34 7.00 8.10
N THR A 43 -9.01 6.13 7.35
CA THR A 43 -8.40 5.06 6.54
C THR A 43 -8.54 5.36 5.06
N TYR A 44 -7.44 5.28 4.31
CA TYR A 44 -7.47 5.29 2.84
C TYR A 44 -7.26 3.88 2.29
N THR A 45 -8.22 3.36 1.54
CA THR A 45 -8.10 2.04 0.90
C THR A 45 -7.33 2.17 -0.40
N TYR A 46 -6.10 1.65 -0.43
CA TYR A 46 -5.34 1.51 -1.66
C TYR A 46 -5.66 0.18 -2.37
N PRO A 47 -5.70 0.16 -3.71
CA PRO A 47 -5.73 -1.09 -4.46
C PRO A 47 -4.55 -1.99 -4.05
N ALA A 48 -4.84 -3.26 -3.84
CA ALA A 48 -3.86 -4.27 -3.43
C ALA A 48 -2.70 -4.39 -4.43
N ARG A 49 -1.64 -5.13 -4.07
CA ARG A 49 -0.64 -5.54 -5.04
C ARG A 49 -1.29 -6.45 -6.07
N VAL A 50 -0.97 -6.26 -7.34
CA VAL A 50 -1.52 -7.02 -8.48
C VAL A 50 -0.41 -7.83 -9.13
N ASN A 51 -0.73 -9.05 -9.58
CA ASN A 51 0.18 -9.83 -10.42
C ASN A 51 -0.09 -9.47 -11.88
N VAL A 52 0.62 -8.46 -12.39
CA VAL A 52 0.46 -7.93 -13.76
C VAL A 52 0.59 -9.04 -14.81
N LYS A 53 1.55 -9.94 -14.61
CA LYS A 53 1.82 -11.06 -15.53
C LYS A 53 0.64 -12.02 -15.60
N ALA A 54 0.06 -12.40 -14.46
CA ALA A 54 -1.11 -13.29 -14.42
C ALA A 54 -2.35 -12.67 -15.08
N ILE A 55 -2.58 -11.36 -14.87
CA ILE A 55 -3.69 -10.63 -15.52
C ILE A 55 -3.53 -10.63 -17.04
N ARG A 56 -2.32 -10.37 -17.54
CA ARG A 56 -2.03 -10.48 -18.99
C ARG A 56 -2.24 -11.91 -19.50
N GLU A 57 -1.70 -12.90 -18.81
CA GLU A 57 -1.75 -14.31 -19.26
C GLU A 57 -3.18 -14.84 -19.32
N LYS A 58 -4.04 -14.44 -18.38
CA LYS A 58 -5.50 -14.71 -18.42
C LYS A 58 -6.18 -14.12 -19.67
N SER A 59 -5.70 -12.98 -20.19
CA SER A 59 -6.24 -12.37 -21.41
C SER A 59 -5.74 -13.02 -22.72
N GLY A 60 -4.79 -13.97 -22.65
CA GLY A 60 -4.23 -14.65 -23.82
C GLY A 60 -3.33 -13.79 -24.72
N LEU A 61 -2.99 -12.57 -24.31
CA LEU A 61 -2.22 -11.60 -25.11
C LEU A 61 -0.71 -11.66 -24.82
N SER A 62 0.10 -11.39 -25.85
CA SER A 62 1.51 -11.05 -25.67
C SER A 62 1.68 -9.73 -24.90
N GLN A 63 2.88 -9.46 -24.38
CA GLN A 63 3.18 -8.21 -23.67
C GLN A 63 2.92 -6.97 -24.53
N SER A 64 3.28 -7.02 -25.82
CA SER A 64 3.04 -5.95 -26.78
C SER A 64 1.55 -5.75 -27.08
N GLU A 65 0.79 -6.82 -27.28
CA GLU A 65 -0.65 -6.71 -27.57
C GLU A 65 -1.43 -6.20 -26.36
N PHE A 66 -1.10 -6.67 -25.15
CA PHE A 66 -1.72 -6.20 -23.92
C PHE A 66 -1.39 -4.73 -23.65
N ALA A 67 -0.13 -4.34 -23.82
CA ALA A 67 0.31 -2.96 -23.67
C ALA A 67 -0.42 -2.03 -24.66
N ASN A 68 -0.45 -2.40 -25.95
CA ASN A 68 -1.13 -1.63 -26.98
C ASN A 68 -2.66 -1.56 -26.74
N ARG A 69 -3.30 -2.68 -26.36
CA ARG A 69 -4.75 -2.73 -26.13
C ARG A 69 -5.20 -1.83 -24.97
N TYR A 70 -4.40 -1.77 -23.90
CA TYR A 70 -4.78 -1.08 -22.66
C TYR A 70 -4.03 0.23 -22.40
N GLY A 71 -3.23 0.72 -23.35
CA GLY A 71 -2.55 2.01 -23.25
C GLY A 71 -1.33 2.03 -22.32
N PHE A 72 -0.64 0.90 -22.15
CA PHE A 72 0.61 0.83 -21.39
C PHE A 72 1.83 0.96 -22.29
N ASN A 73 2.93 1.47 -21.75
CA ASN A 73 4.23 1.32 -22.39
C ASN A 73 4.74 -0.12 -22.18
N VAL A 74 5.11 -0.81 -23.26
CA VAL A 74 5.59 -2.22 -23.25
C VAL A 74 6.74 -2.42 -22.27
N ARG A 75 7.71 -1.49 -22.25
CA ARG A 75 8.89 -1.58 -21.37
C ARG A 75 8.50 -1.43 -19.90
N THR A 76 7.57 -0.53 -19.59
CA THR A 76 7.06 -0.35 -18.23
C THR A 76 6.26 -1.58 -17.77
N LEU A 77 5.44 -2.17 -18.65
CA LEU A 77 4.72 -3.42 -18.37
C LEU A 77 5.70 -4.56 -18.01
N GLN A 78 6.77 -4.72 -18.78
CA GLN A 78 7.84 -5.70 -18.52
C GLN A 78 8.51 -5.50 -17.14
N GLU A 79 8.79 -4.25 -16.75
CA GLU A 79 9.38 -3.94 -15.45
C GLU A 79 8.44 -4.28 -14.28
N TRP A 80 7.12 -4.19 -14.47
CA TRP A 80 6.14 -4.66 -13.50
C TRP A 80 6.01 -6.19 -13.48
N GLU A 81 5.97 -6.86 -14.64
CA GLU A 81 5.88 -8.33 -14.72
C GLU A 81 7.10 -9.05 -14.12
N VAL A 82 8.30 -8.46 -14.25
CA VAL A 82 9.54 -8.96 -13.65
C VAL A 82 9.74 -8.46 -12.20
N GLY A 83 8.88 -7.56 -11.71
CA GLY A 83 8.94 -7.02 -10.35
C GLY A 83 10.08 -6.03 -10.10
N ARG A 84 10.75 -5.51 -11.14
CA ARG A 84 11.76 -4.44 -11.04
C ARG A 84 11.14 -3.10 -10.61
N ALA A 85 9.88 -2.89 -10.97
CA ALA A 85 9.05 -1.78 -10.52
C ALA A 85 7.70 -2.30 -10.00
N GLN A 86 6.91 -1.41 -9.39
CA GLN A 86 5.52 -1.69 -9.02
C GLN A 86 4.58 -0.69 -9.69
N PRO A 87 3.43 -1.12 -10.22
CA PRO A 87 2.44 -0.22 -10.79
C PRO A 87 1.91 0.77 -9.73
N PRO A 88 1.78 2.08 -10.07
CA PRO A 88 1.13 3.09 -9.22
C PRO A 88 -0.29 2.67 -8.80
N SER A 89 -0.82 3.24 -7.72
CA SER A 89 -2.15 2.88 -7.17
C SER A 89 -3.27 2.95 -8.22
N ALA A 90 -3.33 4.03 -9.00
CA ALA A 90 -4.30 4.18 -10.09
C ALA A 90 -4.17 3.09 -11.17
N VAL A 91 -2.93 2.73 -11.54
CA VAL A 91 -2.67 1.64 -12.49
C VAL A 91 -3.08 0.27 -11.92
N ARG A 92 -2.93 0.05 -10.61
CA ARG A 92 -3.41 -1.18 -9.97
C ARG A 92 -4.94 -1.28 -9.97
N ALA A 93 -5.65 -0.19 -9.69
CA ALA A 93 -7.10 -0.15 -9.85
C ALA A 93 -7.51 -0.48 -11.30
N TYR A 94 -6.85 0.15 -12.27
CA TYR A 94 -7.12 -0.08 -13.69
C TYR A 94 -6.85 -1.55 -14.12
N LEU A 95 -5.73 -2.14 -13.68
CA LEU A 95 -5.43 -3.56 -13.93
C LEU A 95 -6.43 -4.52 -13.30
N ILE A 96 -6.99 -4.19 -12.12
CA ILE A 96 -8.07 -4.98 -11.50
C ILE A 96 -9.34 -4.92 -12.38
N VAL A 97 -9.70 -3.74 -12.90
CA VAL A 97 -10.85 -3.60 -13.81
C VAL A 97 -10.63 -4.32 -15.16
N ILE A 98 -9.38 -4.36 -15.66
CA ILE A 98 -9.03 -5.17 -16.84
C ILE A 98 -9.18 -6.68 -16.56
N ASP A 99 -8.82 -7.14 -15.37
CA ASP A 99 -8.92 -8.56 -14.98
C ASP A 99 -10.38 -9.02 -14.85
N ASP A 100 -11.27 -8.13 -14.40
CA ASP A 100 -12.70 -8.38 -14.18
C ASP A 100 -13.55 -8.19 -15.46
N ALA A 101 -13.31 -7.11 -16.20
CA ALA A 101 -14.14 -6.67 -17.34
C ALA A 101 -13.31 -6.24 -18.57
N PRO A 102 -12.46 -7.12 -19.14
CA PRO A 102 -11.51 -6.77 -20.20
C PRO A 102 -12.18 -6.19 -21.46
N ASP A 103 -13.30 -6.76 -21.89
CA ASP A 103 -14.02 -6.34 -23.10
C ASP A 103 -14.66 -4.95 -22.93
N VAL A 104 -15.15 -4.63 -21.73
CA VAL A 104 -15.73 -3.32 -21.40
C VAL A 104 -14.66 -2.24 -21.49
N VAL A 105 -13.48 -2.51 -20.91
CA VAL A 105 -12.33 -1.60 -20.99
C VAL A 105 -11.88 -1.41 -22.43
N ALA A 106 -11.68 -2.49 -23.19
CA ALA A 106 -11.24 -2.43 -24.58
C ALA A 106 -12.24 -1.65 -25.46
N ALA A 107 -13.54 -1.87 -25.28
CA ALA A 107 -14.59 -1.14 -26.01
C ALA A 107 -14.66 0.36 -25.63
N ALA A 108 -14.39 0.71 -24.37
CA ALA A 108 -14.33 2.11 -23.94
C ALA A 108 -13.14 2.85 -24.56
N LEU A 109 -11.96 2.22 -24.57
CA LEU A 109 -10.75 2.79 -25.17
C LEU A 109 -10.88 2.95 -26.69
N ALA A 110 -11.42 1.94 -27.38
CA ALA A 110 -11.64 2.00 -28.82
C ALA A 110 -12.52 3.18 -29.25
N LYS A 111 -13.57 3.49 -28.46
CA LYS A 111 -14.43 4.66 -28.69
C LYS A 111 -13.68 5.99 -28.50
N SER A 112 -12.76 6.07 -27.53
CA SER A 112 -11.99 7.31 -27.28
C SER A 112 -10.93 7.64 -28.34
N VAL A 113 -10.57 6.69 -29.21
CA VAL A 113 -9.62 6.89 -30.32
C VAL A 113 -10.35 7.22 -31.63
N ALA A 114 -11.66 6.98 -31.70
CA ALA A 114 -12.49 7.22 -32.88
C ALA A 114 -13.28 8.55 -32.83
N ALA A 115 -13.00 9.41 -31.84
CA ALA A 115 -13.63 10.70 -31.60
C ALA A 115 -12.60 11.84 -31.64
#